data_AF-A0A3N5KCS9-F1
#
_entry.id   AF-A0A3N5KCS9-F1
#
_cell.length_a   1.000
_cell.length_b   1.000
_cell.length_c   1.000
_cell.angle_alpha   90.00
_cell.angle_beta   90.00
_cell.angle_gamma   90.00
#
_symmetry.space_group_name_H-M   'P 1'
#
loop_
_entity.id
_entity.type
_entity.pdbx_description
1 polymer ?
#
loop_
_entity_poly.entity_id
_entity_poly.type
_entity_poly.pdbx_seq_one_letter_code
_entity_poly.pdbx_strand_id
1 'polypeptide(L)'
;MVGLPLCMSTYDWAPFWLATFRSLGLRVLLSEPTRNDVIRLGTESTVSEPCFPVVISHGHVRSLLDKGVDFVFIPNNIAAPGDPQKRPSFFCPWHQTLPFVARSAPFIFEHRLKLIAPTLWYNHGTAVLAASLRESFGAAGLRWSTARLTRAVSEGFEALSAFRAVLRDAGLRALAMLDESGEHGVVLLGRPYNMYDGGTNLEIATKLREYYGANVVPMDFIEVSPADEARYDAQFYWSYGSKILATAAFTRQRPNLHLIYLTNFNCGPDSYVKHYVAEASGRPFLALQVDGHNNDAGLLTRCEAYLDSKGVLR
;
A
#
# COMPACT_ATOMS: atom_id res chain seq x y z
N MET A 1 1.23 24.98 -1.07
CA MET A 1 0.60 23.79 -1.65
C MET A 1 1.59 22.65 -1.52
N VAL A 2 1.20 21.56 -0.88
CA VAL A 2 2.04 20.36 -0.75
C VAL A 2 1.49 19.29 -1.68
N GLY A 3 2.30 18.82 -2.61
CA GLY A 3 2.01 17.65 -3.43
C GLY A 3 2.13 16.37 -2.61
N LEU A 4 1.11 15.51 -2.67
CA LEU A 4 1.13 14.17 -2.09
C LEU A 4 1.04 13.14 -3.25
N PRO A 5 2.07 12.34 -3.50
CA PRO A 5 2.01 11.28 -4.51
C PRO A 5 0.97 10.20 -4.15
N LEU A 6 0.02 9.91 -5.02
CA LEU A 6 -0.92 8.79 -4.93
C LEU A 6 -0.24 7.47 -5.34
N CYS A 7 0.71 7.04 -4.52
CA CYS A 7 1.47 5.80 -4.72
C CYS A 7 1.93 5.22 -3.37
N MET A 8 2.41 3.97 -3.38
CA MET A 8 3.00 3.32 -2.19
C MET A 8 2.07 3.38 -0.98
N SER A 9 2.55 3.77 0.21
CA SER A 9 1.70 3.86 1.42
C SER A 9 0.53 4.83 1.28
N THR A 10 0.52 5.74 0.31
CA THR A 10 -0.57 6.71 0.22
C THR A 10 -1.92 6.00 0.03
N TYR A 11 -1.96 4.84 -0.62
CA TYR A 11 -3.19 4.07 -0.79
C TYR A 11 -3.86 3.64 0.52
N ASP A 12 -3.10 3.37 1.59
CA ASP A 12 -3.63 2.97 2.89
C ASP A 12 -3.38 3.98 4.02
N TRP A 13 -2.53 5.00 3.80
CA TRP A 13 -2.19 6.06 4.75
C TRP A 13 -2.66 7.45 4.34
N ALA A 14 -3.31 7.64 3.19
CA ALA A 14 -3.87 8.95 2.80
C ALA A 14 -4.77 9.57 3.90
N PRO A 15 -5.67 8.84 4.59
CA PRO A 15 -6.48 9.43 5.67
C PRO A 15 -5.63 10.08 6.77
N PHE A 16 -4.52 9.44 7.16
CA PHE A 16 -3.56 9.97 8.13
C PHE A 16 -2.95 11.28 7.66
N TRP A 17 -2.41 11.29 6.43
CA TRP A 17 -1.71 12.45 5.89
C TRP A 17 -2.63 13.63 5.61
N LEU A 18 -3.80 13.37 5.01
CA LEU A 18 -4.77 14.40 4.68
C LEU A 18 -5.33 15.07 5.94
N ALA A 19 -5.58 14.32 7.02
CA ALA A 19 -6.00 14.89 8.29
C ALA A 19 -4.85 15.68 8.96
N THR A 20 -3.64 15.12 9.00
CA THR A 20 -2.45 15.80 9.53
C THR A 20 -2.21 17.14 8.84
N PHE A 21 -2.18 17.16 7.50
CA PHE A 21 -1.96 18.38 6.71
C PHE A 21 -3.07 19.41 6.90
N ARG A 22 -4.34 18.97 6.97
CA ARG A 22 -5.48 19.86 7.26
C ARG A 22 -5.34 20.53 8.62
N SER A 23 -4.95 19.79 9.65
CA SER A 23 -4.71 20.34 11.00
C SER A 23 -3.58 21.38 11.03
N LEU A 24 -2.56 21.19 10.19
CA LEU A 24 -1.46 22.14 10.01
C LEU A 24 -1.83 23.33 9.12
N GLY A 25 -3.02 23.35 8.51
CA GLY A 25 -3.47 24.41 7.59
C GLY A 25 -2.82 24.34 6.21
N LEU A 26 -2.28 23.18 5.82
CA LEU A 26 -1.66 22.96 4.52
C LEU A 26 -2.71 22.57 3.48
N ARG A 27 -2.66 23.20 2.32
CA ARG A 27 -3.38 22.75 1.13
C ARG A 27 -2.61 21.63 0.46
N VAL A 28 -3.30 20.54 0.13
CA VAL A 28 -2.73 19.33 -0.45
C VAL A 28 -3.20 19.17 -1.88
N LEU A 29 -2.28 18.88 -2.79
CA LEU A 29 -2.57 18.40 -4.14
C LEU A 29 -2.19 16.92 -4.20
N LEU A 30 -3.17 16.03 -4.27
CA LEU A 30 -2.94 14.62 -4.56
C LEU A 30 -2.67 14.46 -6.07
N SER A 31 -1.70 13.63 -6.47
CA SER A 31 -1.50 13.33 -7.90
C SER A 31 -2.69 12.52 -8.46
N GLU A 32 -2.88 12.56 -9.79
CA GLU A 32 -3.94 11.77 -10.44
C GLU A 32 -3.70 10.27 -10.28
N PRO A 33 -4.75 9.43 -10.48
CA PRO A 33 -4.57 7.98 -10.64
C PRO A 33 -3.51 7.65 -11.68
N THR A 34 -2.75 6.57 -11.44
CA THR A 34 -1.69 6.13 -12.35
C THR A 34 -2.26 5.80 -13.72
N ARG A 35 -1.69 6.43 -14.75
CA ARG A 35 -1.99 6.24 -16.16
C ARG A 35 -0.68 6.15 -16.95
N ASN A 36 -0.77 5.86 -18.25
CA ASN A 36 0.40 5.68 -19.11
C ASN A 36 1.36 6.89 -19.12
N ASP A 37 0.84 8.11 -18.94
CA ASP A 37 1.63 9.32 -18.80
C ASP A 37 2.47 9.31 -17.52
N VAL A 38 1.87 9.01 -16.36
CA VAL A 38 2.59 8.87 -15.09
C VAL A 38 3.62 7.75 -15.16
N ILE A 39 3.26 6.60 -15.75
CA ILE A 39 4.19 5.47 -15.94
C ILE A 39 5.39 5.92 -16.77
N ARG A 40 5.16 6.60 -17.91
CA ARG A 40 6.23 7.11 -18.77
C ARG A 40 7.13 8.13 -18.05
N LEU A 41 6.54 9.07 -17.31
CA LEU A 41 7.31 10.02 -16.49
C LEU A 41 8.19 9.28 -15.47
N GLY A 42 7.67 8.21 -14.88
CA GLY A 42 8.39 7.34 -13.96
C GLY A 42 9.56 6.63 -14.62
N THR A 43 9.33 5.97 -15.76
CA THR A 43 10.35 5.25 -16.52
C THR A 43 11.49 6.17 -16.96
N GLU A 44 11.18 7.38 -17.43
CA GLU A 44 12.19 8.38 -17.81
C GLU A 44 12.98 8.91 -16.59
N SER A 45 12.37 8.91 -15.41
CA SER A 45 12.99 9.41 -14.18
C SER A 45 13.77 8.35 -13.39
N THR A 46 13.57 7.06 -13.61
CA THR A 46 14.30 6.02 -12.87
C THR A 46 15.65 5.68 -13.50
N VAL A 47 16.70 5.60 -12.68
CA VAL A 47 18.07 5.21 -13.12
C VAL A 47 18.30 3.71 -13.07
N SER A 48 17.71 3.02 -12.09
CA SER A 48 17.77 1.58 -11.93
C SER A 48 16.47 0.92 -12.40
N GLU A 49 16.41 -0.42 -12.40
CA GLU A 49 15.19 -1.20 -12.60
C GLU A 49 14.59 -1.62 -11.23
N PRO A 50 13.99 -0.70 -10.44
CA PRO A 50 13.32 -1.08 -9.20
C PRO A 50 12.01 -1.81 -9.50
N CYS A 51 11.28 -2.23 -8.46
CA CYS A 51 9.94 -2.76 -8.67
C CYS A 51 9.02 -1.68 -9.28
N PHE A 52 8.02 -2.13 -10.06
CA PHE A 52 7.16 -1.23 -10.83
C PHE A 52 6.48 -0.12 -10.00
N PRO A 53 6.01 -0.36 -8.75
CA PRO A 53 5.48 0.70 -7.89
C PRO A 53 6.47 1.84 -7.59
N VAL A 54 7.78 1.55 -7.54
CA VAL A 54 8.81 2.58 -7.34
C VAL A 54 9.00 3.41 -8.61
N VAL A 55 8.93 2.79 -9.79
CA VAL A 55 8.93 3.51 -11.08
C VAL A 55 7.76 4.49 -11.12
N ILE A 56 6.54 3.99 -10.84
CA ILE A 56 5.33 4.82 -10.78
C ILE A 56 5.46 5.94 -9.75
N SER A 57 6.09 5.69 -8.59
CA SER A 57 6.32 6.72 -7.57
C SER A 57 7.16 7.88 -8.09
N HIS A 58 8.19 7.62 -8.91
CA HIS A 58 8.98 8.69 -9.56
C HIS A 58 8.10 9.50 -10.52
N GLY A 59 7.21 8.83 -11.26
CA GLY A 59 6.27 9.47 -12.16
C GLY A 59 5.30 10.41 -11.44
N HIS A 60 4.74 9.99 -10.30
CA HIS A 60 3.87 10.84 -9.48
C HIS A 60 4.62 12.04 -8.90
N VAL A 61 5.84 11.84 -8.41
CA VAL A 61 6.68 12.95 -7.92
C VAL A 61 6.96 13.96 -9.04
N ARG A 62 7.37 13.49 -10.23
CA ARG A 62 7.62 14.36 -11.39
C ARG A 62 6.35 15.10 -11.83
N SER A 63 5.22 14.41 -11.95
CA SER A 63 3.93 15.03 -12.30
C SER A 63 3.55 16.17 -11.34
N LEU A 64 3.76 15.99 -10.03
CA LEU A 64 3.51 17.06 -9.05
C LEU A 64 4.47 18.24 -9.20
N LEU A 65 5.75 17.97 -9.46
CA LEU A 65 6.75 19.02 -9.70
C LEU A 65 6.44 19.82 -10.96
N ASP A 66 6.04 19.15 -12.05
CA ASP A 66 5.66 19.78 -13.31
C ASP A 66 4.43 20.69 -13.15
N LYS A 67 3.53 20.38 -12.21
CA LYS A 67 2.40 21.24 -11.82
C LYS A 67 2.77 22.43 -10.93
N GLY A 68 4.04 22.58 -10.58
CA GLY A 68 4.52 23.73 -9.84
C GLY A 68 4.11 23.76 -8.37
N VAL A 69 3.92 22.61 -7.72
CA VAL A 69 3.73 22.59 -6.26
C VAL A 69 4.93 23.20 -5.54
N ASP A 70 4.68 23.78 -4.35
CA ASP A 70 5.74 24.38 -3.54
C ASP A 70 6.68 23.29 -2.99
N PHE A 71 6.09 22.20 -2.49
CA PHE A 71 6.79 21.05 -1.95
C PHE A 71 6.12 19.75 -2.36
N VAL A 72 6.87 18.66 -2.44
CA VAL A 72 6.33 17.29 -2.56
C VAL A 72 6.67 16.52 -1.28
N PHE A 73 5.66 15.93 -0.66
CA PHE A 73 5.82 15.14 0.55
C PHE A 73 6.05 13.67 0.21
N ILE A 74 7.21 13.15 0.59
CA ILE A 74 7.68 11.81 0.26
C ILE A 74 8.37 11.23 1.51
N PRO A 75 7.61 10.62 2.44
CA PRO A 75 8.17 10.22 3.71
C PRO A 75 9.11 9.02 3.58
N ASN A 76 10.13 9.00 4.43
CA ASN A 76 10.97 7.84 4.68
C ASN A 76 10.27 6.97 5.75
N ASN A 77 9.33 6.13 5.31
CA ASN A 77 8.59 5.21 6.19
C ASN A 77 9.48 4.03 6.60
N ILE A 78 9.89 3.95 7.87
CA ILE A 78 10.79 2.89 8.36
C ILE A 78 10.02 1.69 8.92
N ALA A 79 9.30 1.90 10.02
CA ALA A 79 8.63 0.85 10.77
C ALA A 79 7.16 1.20 10.99
N ALA A 80 6.27 0.22 10.79
CA ALA A 80 4.84 0.33 11.01
C ALA A 80 4.50 0.55 12.51
N PRO A 81 3.27 0.96 12.85
CA PRO A 81 2.83 1.02 14.24
C PRO A 81 3.02 -0.33 14.95
N GLY A 82 3.41 -0.30 16.21
CA GLY A 82 3.68 -1.49 17.00
C GLY A 82 4.29 -1.14 18.35
N ASP A 83 4.56 -2.16 19.15
CA ASP A 83 5.21 -2.02 20.45
C ASP A 83 6.70 -1.66 20.26
N PRO A 84 7.18 -0.52 20.79
CA PRO A 84 8.60 -0.12 20.67
C PRO A 84 9.56 -1.07 21.38
N GLN A 85 9.09 -1.93 22.30
CA GLN A 85 9.92 -2.92 22.99
C GLN A 85 10.06 -4.22 22.21
N LYS A 86 9.23 -4.44 21.18
CA LYS A 86 9.29 -5.62 20.31
C LYS A 86 10.14 -5.34 19.08
N ARG A 87 10.51 -6.41 18.39
CA ARG A 87 11.15 -6.31 17.07
C ARG A 87 10.25 -5.47 16.15
N PRO A 88 10.74 -4.38 15.53
CA PRO A 88 9.91 -3.59 14.65
C PRO A 88 9.46 -4.36 13.41
N SER A 89 8.26 -4.02 12.95
CA SER A 89 7.67 -4.49 11.70
C SER A 89 7.94 -3.46 10.60
N PHE A 90 8.84 -3.77 9.67
CA PHE A 90 9.40 -2.77 8.76
C PHE A 90 8.58 -2.60 7.47
N PHE A 91 8.60 -1.41 6.89
CA PHE A 91 8.25 -1.24 5.48
C PHE A 91 9.35 -1.84 4.59
N CYS A 92 9.08 -2.08 3.30
CA CYS A 92 10.12 -2.65 2.42
C CYS A 92 11.28 -1.68 2.18
N PRO A 93 12.48 -2.18 1.83
CA PRO A 93 13.66 -1.32 1.62
C PRO A 93 13.41 -0.22 0.60
N TRP A 94 12.71 -0.50 -0.50
CA TRP A 94 12.33 0.50 -1.49
C TRP A 94 11.45 1.62 -0.93
N HIS A 95 10.55 1.30 0.00
CA HIS A 95 9.73 2.29 0.67
C HIS A 95 10.57 3.17 1.60
N GLN A 96 11.49 2.55 2.34
CA GLN A 96 12.41 3.25 3.21
C GLN A 96 13.30 4.19 2.39
N THR A 97 13.83 3.76 1.25
CA THR A 97 14.78 4.56 0.48
C THR A 97 14.15 5.49 -0.55
N LEU A 98 12.84 5.40 -0.79
CA LEU A 98 12.11 6.15 -1.83
C LEU A 98 12.46 7.65 -1.90
N PRO A 99 12.42 8.44 -0.82
CA PRO A 99 12.80 9.85 -0.88
C PRO A 99 14.22 10.10 -1.35
N PHE A 100 15.16 9.24 -0.97
CA PHE A 100 16.58 9.43 -1.27
C PHE A 100 16.89 9.05 -2.71
N VAL A 101 16.30 7.97 -3.22
CA VAL A 101 16.49 7.57 -4.62
C VAL A 101 15.77 8.53 -5.57
N ALA A 102 14.56 8.97 -5.23
CA ALA A 102 13.84 9.97 -6.01
C ALA A 102 14.58 11.31 -6.03
N ARG A 103 15.23 11.70 -4.93
CA ARG A 103 16.01 12.94 -4.86
C ARG A 103 17.18 12.98 -5.84
N SER A 104 17.75 11.82 -6.16
CA SER A 104 18.90 11.66 -7.05
C SER A 104 18.49 11.32 -8.49
N ALA A 105 17.19 11.21 -8.77
CA ALA A 105 16.67 10.78 -10.05
C ALA A 105 16.70 11.90 -11.12
N PRO A 106 16.95 11.55 -12.40
CA PRO A 106 16.72 12.43 -13.54
C PRO A 106 15.35 13.12 -13.49
N PHE A 107 15.31 14.37 -13.94
CA PHE A 107 14.13 15.26 -13.93
C PHE A 107 13.60 15.65 -12.53
N ILE A 108 14.01 14.97 -11.46
CA ILE A 108 13.64 15.32 -10.08
C ILE A 108 14.80 16.03 -9.36
N PHE A 109 16.05 15.71 -9.70
CA PHE A 109 17.25 16.22 -9.04
C PHE A 109 17.33 17.75 -8.94
N GLU A 110 16.95 18.48 -9.98
CA GLU A 110 16.95 19.96 -9.97
C GLU A 110 15.95 20.53 -8.95
N HIS A 111 14.92 19.76 -8.61
CA HIS A 111 13.89 20.12 -7.64
C HIS A 111 14.07 19.44 -6.27
N ARG A 112 15.22 18.78 -6.01
CA ARG A 112 15.49 18.01 -4.79
C ARG A 112 15.20 18.73 -3.48
N LEU A 113 15.35 20.06 -3.43
CA LEU A 113 15.09 20.89 -2.26
C LEU A 113 13.60 21.08 -1.96
N LYS A 114 12.71 20.79 -2.92
CA LYS A 114 11.26 20.78 -2.73
C LYS A 114 10.74 19.49 -2.09
N LEU A 115 11.58 18.45 -1.94
CA LEU A 115 11.17 17.17 -1.39
C LEU A 115 11.24 17.18 0.15
N ILE A 116 10.08 17.14 0.81
CA ILE A 116 9.96 17.00 2.26
C ILE A 116 9.88 15.52 2.60
N ALA A 117 10.89 15.03 3.33
CA ALA A 117 11.10 13.60 3.56
C ALA A 117 11.40 13.29 5.03
N PRO A 118 10.40 13.34 5.93
CA PRO A 118 10.59 12.94 7.32
C PRO A 118 10.87 11.45 7.45
N THR A 119 11.74 11.09 8.39
CA THR A 119 12.01 9.70 8.78
C THR A 119 11.01 9.26 9.83
N LEU A 120 10.17 8.29 9.51
CA LEU A 120 9.00 7.94 10.30
C LEU A 120 9.14 6.54 10.90
N TRP A 121 9.21 6.50 12.22
CA TRP A 121 9.18 5.30 13.05
C TRP A 121 7.85 5.27 13.79
N TYR A 122 6.80 4.73 13.16
CA TYR A 122 5.45 4.79 13.71
C TYR A 122 5.32 4.00 15.03
N ASN A 123 6.16 2.98 15.23
CA ASN A 123 6.26 2.21 16.48
C ASN A 123 6.80 3.03 17.67
N HIS A 124 7.40 4.21 17.47
CA HIS A 124 7.92 5.04 18.56
C HIS A 124 6.92 6.09 19.06
N GLY A 125 5.68 6.06 18.55
CA GLY A 125 4.59 6.91 19.03
C GLY A 125 4.61 8.35 18.50
N THR A 126 3.56 9.09 18.85
CA THR A 126 3.23 10.39 18.26
C THR A 126 4.28 11.47 18.47
N ALA A 127 4.94 11.48 19.64
CA ALA A 127 5.96 12.49 19.97
C ALA A 127 7.19 12.41 19.06
N VAL A 128 7.66 11.20 18.76
CA VAL A 128 8.82 10.98 17.86
C VAL A 128 8.47 11.35 16.43
N LEU A 129 7.26 11.00 15.98
CA LEU A 129 6.78 11.40 14.65
C LEU A 129 6.66 12.93 14.55
N ALA A 130 6.11 13.60 15.57
CA ALA A 130 5.99 15.05 15.60
C ALA A 130 7.37 15.74 15.56
N ALA A 131 8.38 15.18 16.23
CA ALA A 131 9.76 15.69 16.18
C ALA A 131 10.37 15.56 14.77
N SER A 132 10.21 14.40 14.12
CA SER A 132 10.69 14.17 12.75
C SER A 132 10.01 15.10 11.74
N LEU A 133 8.69 15.31 11.88
CA LEU A 133 7.96 16.29 11.07
C LEU A 133 8.47 17.72 11.33
N ARG A 134 8.70 18.10 12.60
CA ARG A 134 9.22 19.43 12.97
C ARG A 134 10.55 19.72 12.29
N GLU A 135 11.46 18.74 12.28
CA GLU A 135 12.76 18.84 11.63
C GLU A 135 12.62 19.03 10.12
N SER A 136 11.88 18.12 9.46
CA SER A 136 11.76 18.10 7.99
C SER A 136 11.00 19.31 7.44
N PHE A 137 9.90 19.69 8.06
CA PHE A 137 9.19 20.91 7.71
C PHE A 137 10.01 22.16 8.01
N GLY A 138 10.77 22.12 9.11
CA GLY A 138 11.68 23.19 9.50
C GLY A 138 12.76 23.48 8.46
N ALA A 139 13.31 22.44 7.83
CA ALA A 139 14.26 22.57 6.72
C ALA A 139 13.61 23.19 5.47
N ALA A 140 12.30 23.03 5.31
CA ALA A 140 11.50 23.65 4.25
C ALA A 140 10.98 25.07 4.62
N GLY A 141 11.41 25.63 5.75
CA GLY A 141 10.96 26.96 6.22
C GLY A 141 9.55 26.97 6.84
N LEU A 142 8.93 25.81 7.02
CA LEU A 142 7.61 25.67 7.63
C LEU A 142 7.74 25.39 9.13
N ARG A 143 7.08 26.19 9.96
CA ARG A 143 7.26 26.17 11.43
C ARG A 143 5.92 26.04 12.15
N TRP A 144 5.86 25.09 13.08
CA TRP A 144 4.77 24.93 14.04
C TRP A 144 5.34 24.58 15.41
N SER A 145 4.57 24.83 16.47
CA SER A 145 4.93 24.37 17.81
C SER A 145 4.88 22.84 17.89
N THR A 146 5.68 22.25 18.78
CA THR A 146 5.65 20.80 19.02
C THR A 146 4.25 20.33 19.40
N ALA A 147 3.55 21.07 20.27
CA ALA A 147 2.17 20.75 20.64
C ALA A 147 1.22 20.69 19.44
N ARG A 148 1.33 21.63 18.49
CA ARG A 148 0.51 21.63 17.28
C ARG A 148 0.83 20.46 16.36
N LEU A 149 2.10 20.09 16.21
CA LEU A 149 2.51 18.93 15.41
C LEU A 149 2.05 17.62 16.05
N THR A 150 2.21 17.46 17.36
CA THR A 150 1.72 16.28 18.09
C THR A 150 0.21 16.16 17.93
N ARG A 151 -0.54 17.26 18.07
CA ARG A 151 -1.99 17.26 17.84
C ARG A 151 -2.36 16.84 16.42
N ALA A 152 -1.69 17.40 15.41
CA ALA A 152 -1.92 17.05 14.01
C ALA A 152 -1.65 15.57 13.71
N VAL A 153 -0.59 15.01 14.29
CA VAL A 153 -0.27 13.57 14.16
C VAL A 153 -1.34 12.70 14.83
N SER A 154 -1.81 13.08 16.03
CA SER A 154 -2.90 12.37 16.71
C SER A 154 -4.20 12.39 15.89
N GLU A 155 -4.61 13.57 15.38
CA GLU A 155 -5.76 13.70 14.48
C GLU A 155 -5.60 12.84 13.21
N GLY A 156 -4.36 12.72 12.71
CA GLY A 156 -4.01 11.79 11.63
C GLY A 156 -4.29 10.33 11.98
N PHE A 157 -3.86 9.87 13.15
CA PHE A 157 -4.12 8.49 13.60
C PHE A 157 -5.59 8.23 13.86
N GLU A 158 -6.33 9.19 14.39
CA GLU A 158 -7.78 9.10 14.57
C GLU A 158 -8.48 8.91 13.21
N ALA A 159 -8.13 9.71 12.21
CA ALA A 159 -8.68 9.58 10.86
C ALA A 159 -8.33 8.23 10.20
N LEU A 160 -7.10 7.74 10.39
CA LEU A 160 -6.67 6.44 9.89
C LEU A 160 -7.44 5.29 10.57
N SER A 161 -7.62 5.37 11.89
CA SER A 161 -8.37 4.38 12.67
C SER A 161 -9.83 4.34 12.23
N ALA A 162 -10.46 5.51 12.08
CA ALA A 162 -11.84 5.62 11.59
C ALA A 162 -12.00 5.02 10.19
N PHE A 163 -11.07 5.30 9.27
CA PHE A 163 -11.08 4.69 7.93
C PHE A 163 -10.96 3.17 7.98
N ARG A 164 -10.02 2.64 8.75
CA ARG A 164 -9.83 1.18 8.90
C ARG A 164 -11.03 0.49 9.55
N ALA A 165 -11.71 1.17 10.48
CA ALA A 165 -12.95 0.68 11.07
C ALA A 165 -14.04 0.51 10.01
N VAL A 166 -14.21 1.48 9.10
CA VAL A 166 -15.15 1.37 7.99
C VAL A 166 -14.83 0.17 7.08
N LEU A 167 -13.55 -0.05 6.75
CA LEU A 167 -13.13 -1.20 5.94
C LEU A 167 -13.43 -2.54 6.63
N ARG A 168 -13.10 -2.64 7.92
CA ARG A 168 -13.39 -3.84 8.73
C ARG A 168 -14.88 -4.12 8.76
N ASP A 169 -15.71 -3.12 9.05
CA ASP A 169 -17.16 -3.30 9.14
C ASP A 169 -17.76 -3.70 7.77
N ALA A 170 -17.22 -3.17 6.67
CA ALA A 170 -17.60 -3.58 5.32
C ALA A 170 -17.17 -5.03 5.02
N GLY A 171 -15.98 -5.44 5.45
CA GLY A 171 -15.49 -6.80 5.29
C GLY A 171 -16.28 -7.82 6.09
N LEU A 172 -16.65 -7.49 7.34
CA LEU A 172 -17.52 -8.33 8.18
C LEU A 172 -18.87 -8.58 7.51
N ARG A 173 -19.49 -7.54 6.93
CA ARG A 173 -20.74 -7.68 6.17
C ARG A 173 -20.55 -8.55 4.92
N ALA A 174 -19.50 -8.32 4.15
CA ALA A 174 -19.24 -9.09 2.94
C ALA A 174 -18.98 -10.58 3.25
N LEU A 175 -18.21 -10.88 4.29
CA LEU A 175 -17.94 -12.26 4.72
C LEU A 175 -19.20 -12.94 5.26
N ALA A 176 -20.03 -12.23 6.04
CA ALA A 176 -21.31 -12.77 6.51
C ALA A 176 -22.23 -13.15 5.34
N MET A 177 -22.31 -12.30 4.30
CA MET A 177 -23.09 -12.62 3.10
C MET A 177 -22.57 -13.86 2.36
N LEU A 178 -21.26 -14.05 2.29
CA LEU A 178 -20.65 -15.26 1.70
C LEU A 178 -20.92 -16.52 2.53
N ASP A 179 -20.87 -16.39 3.86
CA ASP A 179 -21.15 -17.49 4.79
C ASP A 179 -22.64 -17.90 4.73
N GLU A 180 -23.56 -16.93 4.63
CA GLU A 180 -25.00 -17.15 4.52
C GLU A 180 -25.43 -17.75 3.18
N SER A 181 -24.87 -17.24 2.08
CA SER A 181 -25.21 -17.70 0.72
C SER A 181 -24.51 -19.01 0.33
N GLY A 182 -23.38 -19.33 0.97
CA GLY A 182 -22.50 -20.42 0.56
C GLY A 182 -21.73 -20.13 -0.74
N GLU A 183 -21.81 -18.90 -1.26
CA GLU A 183 -21.10 -18.49 -2.46
C GLU A 183 -19.58 -18.49 -2.26
N HIS A 184 -18.88 -18.59 -3.39
CA HIS A 184 -17.44 -18.47 -3.40
C HIS A 184 -16.99 -17.02 -3.29
N GLY A 185 -15.92 -16.79 -2.52
CA GLY A 185 -15.22 -15.51 -2.42
C GLY A 185 -13.78 -15.61 -2.92
N VAL A 186 -13.29 -14.56 -3.55
CA VAL A 186 -11.89 -14.38 -3.93
C VAL A 186 -11.26 -13.35 -3.01
N VAL A 187 -10.38 -13.81 -2.12
CA VAL A 187 -9.57 -12.93 -1.30
C VAL A 187 -8.37 -12.45 -2.10
N LEU A 188 -8.31 -11.13 -2.31
CA LEU A 188 -7.21 -10.48 -3.01
C LEU A 188 -6.11 -10.15 -1.99
N LEU A 189 -5.00 -10.88 -2.09
CA LEU A 189 -3.78 -10.62 -1.33
C LEU A 189 -2.88 -9.68 -2.13
N GLY A 190 -2.21 -8.76 -1.46
CA GLY A 190 -1.28 -7.86 -2.11
C GLY A 190 -1.09 -6.61 -1.29
N ARG A 191 -0.10 -5.80 -1.64
CA ARG A 191 0.08 -4.50 -0.98
C ARG A 191 -1.02 -3.54 -1.45
N PRO A 192 -1.47 -2.58 -0.64
CA PRO A 192 -2.55 -1.65 -1.05
C PRO A 192 -2.28 -0.98 -2.41
N TYR A 193 -1.04 -0.53 -2.64
CA TYR A 193 -0.61 0.05 -3.91
C TYR A 193 -0.49 -0.94 -5.08
N ASN A 194 -0.61 -2.24 -4.86
CA ASN A 194 -0.77 -3.25 -5.91
C ASN A 194 -2.25 -3.64 -6.09
N MET A 195 -3.09 -3.48 -5.06
CA MET A 195 -4.50 -3.90 -5.11
C MET A 195 -5.44 -2.81 -5.58
N TYR A 196 -5.12 -1.54 -5.31
CA TYR A 196 -6.02 -0.42 -5.57
C TYR A 196 -5.51 0.54 -6.65
N ASP A 197 -4.24 0.44 -7.04
CA ASP A 197 -3.71 1.21 -8.15
C ASP A 197 -3.96 0.49 -9.48
N GLY A 198 -4.97 0.95 -10.21
CA GLY A 198 -5.34 0.44 -11.54
C GLY A 198 -4.19 0.38 -12.54
N GLY A 199 -3.26 1.35 -12.46
CA GLY A 199 -2.07 1.38 -13.32
C GLY A 199 -1.03 0.32 -12.96
N THR A 200 -1.10 -0.27 -11.76
CA THR A 200 -0.19 -1.34 -11.31
C THR A 200 -0.78 -2.74 -11.45
N ASN A 201 -2.10 -2.85 -11.62
CA ASN A 201 -2.80 -4.13 -11.55
C ASN A 201 -3.78 -4.38 -12.69
N LEU A 202 -3.84 -3.44 -13.65
CA LEU A 202 -4.68 -3.55 -14.84
C LEU A 202 -6.16 -3.72 -14.49
N GLU A 203 -6.60 -3.09 -13.39
CA GLU A 203 -7.99 -3.11 -12.89
C GLU A 203 -8.51 -4.53 -12.59
N ILE A 204 -7.63 -5.44 -12.16
CA ILE A 204 -7.95 -6.85 -12.05
C ILE A 204 -9.12 -7.15 -11.10
N ALA A 205 -9.25 -6.43 -9.98
CA ALA A 205 -10.37 -6.60 -9.06
C ALA A 205 -11.70 -6.25 -9.72
N THR A 206 -11.74 -5.15 -10.48
CA THR A 206 -12.90 -4.70 -11.26
C THR A 206 -13.26 -5.73 -12.33
N LYS A 207 -12.27 -6.19 -13.11
CA LYS A 207 -12.46 -7.18 -14.18
C LYS A 207 -12.93 -8.54 -13.65
N LEU A 208 -12.42 -8.98 -12.51
CA LEU A 208 -12.89 -10.22 -11.86
C LEU A 208 -14.38 -10.15 -11.52
N ARG A 209 -14.85 -8.99 -11.04
CA ARG A 209 -16.26 -8.77 -10.74
C ARG A 209 -17.11 -8.65 -12.01
N GLU A 210 -16.68 -7.86 -12.98
CA GLU A 210 -17.47 -7.56 -14.17
C GLU A 210 -17.55 -8.73 -15.16
N TYR A 211 -16.45 -9.45 -15.38
CA TYR A 211 -16.41 -10.52 -16.39
C TYR A 211 -16.81 -11.88 -15.85
N TYR A 212 -16.58 -12.13 -14.56
CA TYR A 212 -16.79 -13.45 -13.96
C TYR A 212 -17.80 -13.45 -12.80
N GLY A 213 -18.36 -12.30 -12.43
CA GLY A 213 -19.28 -12.21 -11.29
C GLY A 213 -18.63 -12.59 -9.95
N ALA A 214 -17.29 -12.61 -9.87
CA ALA A 214 -16.60 -13.11 -8.68
C ALA A 214 -16.76 -12.15 -7.50
N ASN A 215 -17.09 -12.67 -6.32
CA ASN A 215 -17.10 -11.89 -5.09
C ASN A 215 -15.67 -11.60 -4.62
N VAL A 216 -15.13 -10.41 -4.90
CA VAL A 216 -13.75 -10.04 -4.55
C VAL A 216 -13.69 -9.30 -3.22
N VAL A 217 -12.89 -9.82 -2.28
CA VAL A 217 -12.67 -9.26 -0.93
C VAL A 217 -11.18 -8.92 -0.76
N PRO A 218 -10.77 -7.65 -0.77
CA PRO A 218 -9.38 -7.28 -0.55
C PRO A 218 -8.92 -7.57 0.90
N MET A 219 -7.65 -7.93 1.07
CA MET A 219 -7.11 -8.30 2.40
C MET A 219 -7.25 -7.22 3.48
N ASP A 220 -7.38 -5.93 3.11
CA ASP A 220 -7.54 -4.86 4.08
C ASP A 220 -8.91 -4.81 4.74
N PHE A 221 -9.89 -5.53 4.19
CA PHE A 221 -11.23 -5.70 4.74
C PHE A 221 -11.30 -6.89 5.70
N ILE A 222 -10.27 -7.74 5.74
CA ILE A 222 -10.25 -8.94 6.56
C ILE A 222 -9.60 -8.63 7.91
N GLU A 223 -10.36 -8.84 8.98
CA GLU A 223 -9.84 -8.84 10.34
C GLU A 223 -9.29 -10.22 10.68
N VAL A 224 -7.98 -10.28 10.87
CA VAL A 224 -7.27 -11.50 11.26
C VAL A 224 -7.25 -11.62 12.78
N SER A 225 -7.09 -12.85 13.29
CA SER A 225 -7.03 -13.06 14.74
C SER A 225 -5.77 -12.40 15.33
N PRO A 226 -5.81 -11.88 16.57
CA PRO A 226 -4.62 -11.35 17.25
C PRO A 226 -3.50 -12.39 17.37
N ALA A 227 -3.85 -13.68 17.46
CA ALA A 227 -2.89 -14.78 17.51
C ALA A 227 -2.15 -14.96 16.19
N ASP A 228 -2.86 -14.91 15.06
CA ASP A 228 -2.23 -14.97 13.73
C ASP A 228 -1.39 -13.73 13.46
N GLU A 229 -1.90 -12.55 13.82
CA GLU A 229 -1.17 -11.29 13.67
C GLU A 229 0.15 -11.34 14.45
N ALA A 230 0.12 -11.72 15.73
CA ALA A 230 1.32 -11.86 16.56
C ALA A 230 2.29 -12.94 16.04
N ARG A 231 1.77 -14.07 15.55
CA ARG A 231 2.60 -15.15 14.99
C ARG A 231 3.37 -14.67 13.78
N TYR A 232 2.71 -14.08 12.79
CA TYR A 232 3.36 -13.68 11.54
C TYR A 232 4.16 -12.39 11.69
N ASP A 233 3.79 -11.49 12.61
CA ASP A 233 4.62 -10.34 12.95
C ASP A 233 5.93 -10.78 13.62
N ALA A 234 5.93 -11.80 14.48
CA ALA A 234 7.16 -12.35 15.04
C ALA A 234 8.06 -12.97 13.96
N GLN A 235 7.47 -13.67 12.98
CA GLN A 235 8.20 -14.46 11.98
C GLN A 235 8.69 -13.66 10.76
N PHE A 236 7.98 -12.59 10.36
CA PHE A 236 8.28 -11.85 9.13
C PHE A 236 8.81 -10.45 9.38
N TYR A 237 9.82 -10.08 8.58
CA TYR A 237 10.48 -8.78 8.72
C TYR A 237 9.61 -7.60 8.28
N TRP A 238 8.74 -7.80 7.27
CA TRP A 238 7.94 -6.74 6.67
C TRP A 238 6.48 -6.77 7.09
N SER A 239 5.94 -5.62 7.52
CA SER A 239 4.57 -5.47 8.02
C SER A 239 3.49 -5.96 7.04
N TYR A 240 3.57 -5.53 5.77
CA TYR A 240 2.65 -6.03 4.74
C TYR A 240 2.83 -7.54 4.48
N GLY A 241 4.04 -8.08 4.62
CA GLY A 241 4.28 -9.52 4.48
C GLY A 241 3.60 -10.31 5.60
N SER A 242 3.72 -9.85 6.83
CA SER A 242 3.02 -10.42 7.99
C SER A 242 1.50 -10.39 7.79
N LYS A 243 0.94 -9.26 7.33
CA LYS A 243 -0.50 -9.14 7.04
C LYS A 243 -0.97 -10.07 5.93
N ILE A 244 -0.20 -10.20 4.85
CA ILE A 244 -0.50 -11.13 3.74
C ILE A 244 -0.60 -12.57 4.25
N LEU A 245 0.33 -12.99 5.10
CA LEU A 245 0.35 -14.36 5.63
C LEU A 245 -0.70 -14.63 6.69
N ALA A 246 -0.97 -13.65 7.56
CA ALA A 246 -2.08 -13.72 8.50
C ALA A 246 -3.42 -13.84 7.76
N THR A 247 -3.60 -13.07 6.69
CA THR A 247 -4.81 -13.16 5.84
C THR A 247 -4.90 -14.50 5.11
N ALA A 248 -3.77 -15.00 4.59
CA ALA A 248 -3.73 -16.33 3.98
C ALA A 248 -4.14 -17.42 4.99
N ALA A 249 -3.63 -17.35 6.22
CA ALA A 249 -3.99 -18.26 7.31
C ALA A 249 -5.47 -18.17 7.69
N PHE A 250 -6.05 -16.97 7.73
CA PHE A 250 -7.48 -16.76 7.97
C PHE A 250 -8.37 -17.54 6.99
N THR A 251 -7.96 -17.68 5.73
CA THR A 251 -8.74 -18.44 4.73
C THR A 251 -8.69 -19.95 4.94
N ARG A 252 -7.72 -20.48 5.72
CA ARG A 252 -7.49 -21.93 5.88
C ARG A 252 -8.73 -22.69 6.33
N GLN A 253 -9.54 -22.09 7.21
CA GLN A 253 -10.75 -22.70 7.76
C GLN A 253 -12.02 -22.41 6.94
N ARG A 254 -11.91 -21.70 5.80
CA ARG A 254 -13.04 -21.27 4.96
C ARG A 254 -12.88 -21.81 3.55
N PRO A 255 -13.43 -22.99 3.21
CA PRO A 255 -13.17 -23.65 1.92
C PRO A 255 -13.75 -22.90 0.71
N ASN A 256 -14.74 -22.04 0.92
CA ASN A 256 -15.34 -21.18 -0.10
C ASN A 256 -14.49 -19.95 -0.45
N LEU A 257 -13.44 -19.63 0.32
CA LEU A 257 -12.55 -18.50 0.05
C LEU A 257 -11.28 -18.93 -0.71
N HIS A 258 -11.09 -18.37 -1.91
CA HIS A 258 -9.94 -18.63 -2.78
C HIS A 258 -8.96 -17.46 -2.76
N LEU A 259 -7.69 -17.71 -3.07
CA LEU A 259 -6.63 -16.71 -2.94
C LEU A 259 -6.08 -16.31 -4.31
N ILE A 260 -6.13 -15.00 -4.61
CA ILE A 260 -5.36 -14.39 -5.69
C ILE A 260 -4.38 -13.41 -5.06
N TYR A 261 -3.08 -13.61 -5.30
CA TYR A 261 -2.01 -12.75 -4.81
C TYR A 261 -1.48 -11.86 -5.95
N LEU A 262 -1.73 -10.56 -5.84
CA LEU A 262 -1.16 -9.52 -6.70
C LEU A 262 0.22 -9.06 -6.20
N THR A 263 1.21 -9.22 -7.07
CA THR A 263 2.57 -8.71 -6.86
C THR A 263 3.09 -8.05 -8.13
N ASN A 264 4.25 -7.41 -8.02
CA ASN A 264 4.90 -6.73 -9.13
C ASN A 264 6.26 -7.36 -9.45
N PHE A 265 6.69 -7.20 -10.69
CA PHE A 265 8.05 -7.55 -11.11
C PHE A 265 9.08 -6.79 -10.25
N ASN A 266 10.23 -7.44 -9.98
CA ASN A 266 11.28 -6.97 -9.08
C ASN A 266 10.86 -6.67 -7.63
N CYS A 267 9.71 -7.16 -7.16
CA CYS A 267 9.32 -7.05 -5.75
C CYS A 267 10.06 -8.07 -4.87
N GLY A 268 11.25 -7.68 -4.38
CA GLY A 268 12.07 -8.53 -3.50
C GLY A 268 11.33 -9.08 -2.27
N PRO A 269 10.66 -8.25 -1.45
CA PRO A 269 9.91 -8.77 -0.30
C PRO A 269 8.85 -9.82 -0.65
N ASP A 270 8.12 -9.61 -1.74
CA ASP A 270 7.04 -10.52 -2.12
C ASP A 270 7.59 -11.83 -2.70
N SER A 271 8.79 -11.82 -3.32
CA SER A 271 9.46 -13.07 -3.73
C SER A 271 9.77 -13.96 -2.53
N TYR A 272 10.05 -13.39 -1.35
CA TYR A 272 10.17 -14.18 -0.12
C TYR A 272 8.81 -14.60 0.44
N VAL A 273 7.89 -13.65 0.63
CA VAL A 273 6.58 -13.91 1.28
C VAL A 273 5.75 -14.96 0.53
N LYS A 274 5.78 -14.93 -0.81
CA LYS A 274 4.99 -15.83 -1.66
C LYS A 274 5.23 -17.32 -1.37
N HIS A 275 6.45 -17.71 -1.00
CA HIS A 275 6.77 -19.10 -0.69
C HIS A 275 5.99 -19.66 0.52
N TYR A 276 5.56 -18.80 1.43
CA TYR A 276 4.87 -19.19 2.66
C TYR A 276 3.35 -19.09 2.56
N VAL A 277 2.81 -18.51 1.48
CA VAL A 277 1.35 -18.31 1.33
C VAL A 277 0.60 -19.63 1.22
N ALA A 278 1.13 -20.61 0.48
CA ALA A 278 0.54 -21.93 0.37
C ALA A 278 0.55 -22.68 1.71
N GLU A 279 1.64 -22.58 2.48
CA GLU A 279 1.75 -23.17 3.82
C GLU A 279 0.75 -22.53 4.79
N ALA A 280 0.70 -21.19 4.83
CA ALA A 280 -0.20 -20.44 5.70
C ALA A 280 -1.67 -20.77 5.40
N SER A 281 -2.07 -20.71 4.13
CA SER A 281 -3.46 -21.00 3.71
C SER A 281 -3.83 -22.48 3.67
N GLY A 282 -2.83 -23.38 3.62
CA GLY A 282 -3.02 -24.81 3.46
C GLY A 282 -3.57 -25.21 2.08
N ARG A 283 -3.51 -24.34 1.06
CA ARG A 283 -4.11 -24.58 -0.26
C ARG A 283 -3.38 -23.86 -1.40
N PRO A 284 -3.59 -24.28 -2.66
CA PRO A 284 -3.07 -23.56 -3.82
C PRO A 284 -3.72 -22.18 -4.01
N PHE A 285 -2.91 -21.20 -4.41
CA PHE A 285 -3.33 -19.83 -4.73
C PHE A 285 -2.85 -19.44 -6.13
N LEU A 286 -3.52 -18.48 -6.75
CA LEU A 286 -3.05 -17.87 -7.99
C LEU A 286 -2.17 -16.67 -7.67
N ALA A 287 -0.96 -16.62 -8.21
CA ALA A 287 -0.10 -15.45 -8.11
C ALA A 287 -0.05 -14.70 -9.44
N LEU A 288 -0.54 -13.47 -9.44
CA LEU A 288 -0.47 -12.57 -10.59
C LEU A 288 0.67 -11.60 -10.38
N GLN A 289 1.62 -11.63 -11.31
CA GLN A 289 2.73 -10.69 -11.33
C GLN A 289 2.50 -9.73 -12.49
N VAL A 290 2.50 -8.45 -12.20
CA VAL A 290 2.42 -7.38 -13.18
C VAL A 290 3.81 -6.78 -13.38
N ASP A 291 4.21 -6.64 -14.63
CA ASP A 291 5.32 -5.80 -15.03
C ASP A 291 4.73 -4.57 -15.74
N GLY A 292 5.51 -3.50 -15.96
CA GLY A 292 4.97 -2.25 -16.49
C GLY A 292 4.38 -2.28 -17.92
N HIS A 293 4.13 -3.47 -18.47
CA HIS A 293 3.47 -3.67 -19.76
C HIS A 293 1.95 -3.89 -19.57
N ASN A 294 1.15 -3.17 -20.37
CA ASN A 294 -0.30 -3.33 -20.41
C ASN A 294 -0.72 -4.57 -21.22
N ASN A 295 -0.46 -5.77 -20.72
CA ASN A 295 -1.03 -7.01 -21.26
C ASN A 295 -1.95 -7.67 -20.24
N ASP A 296 -3.24 -7.33 -20.30
CA ASP A 296 -4.25 -7.85 -19.38
C ASP A 296 -4.84 -9.21 -19.82
N ALA A 297 -4.86 -9.49 -21.12
CA ALA A 297 -5.42 -10.74 -21.67
C ALA A 297 -4.79 -11.99 -21.02
N GLY A 298 -3.46 -12.01 -20.92
CA GLY A 298 -2.74 -13.14 -20.30
C GLY A 298 -3.04 -13.30 -18.80
N LEU A 299 -3.32 -12.22 -18.07
CA LEU A 299 -3.71 -12.29 -16.65
C LEU A 299 -5.15 -12.77 -16.49
N LEU A 300 -6.05 -12.32 -17.35
CA LEU A 300 -7.47 -12.71 -17.30
C LEU A 300 -7.67 -14.19 -17.60
N THR A 301 -6.99 -14.76 -18.61
CA THR A 301 -7.08 -16.20 -18.88
C THR A 301 -6.56 -17.04 -17.71
N ARG A 302 -5.52 -16.56 -17.00
CA ARG A 302 -5.03 -17.24 -15.77
C ARG A 302 -6.03 -17.15 -14.63
N CYS A 303 -6.76 -16.04 -14.52
CA CYS A 303 -7.84 -15.89 -13.56
C CYS A 303 -9.00 -16.83 -13.89
N GLU A 304 -9.46 -16.84 -15.14
CA GLU A 304 -10.53 -17.73 -15.61
C GLU A 304 -10.21 -19.19 -15.31
N ALA A 305 -9.02 -19.67 -15.71
CA ALA A 305 -8.58 -21.04 -15.44
C ALA A 305 -8.52 -21.34 -13.94
N TYR A 306 -8.09 -20.39 -13.11
CA TYR A 306 -8.09 -20.57 -11.67
C TYR A 306 -9.52 -20.64 -11.11
N LEU A 307 -10.40 -19.72 -11.50
CA LEU A 307 -11.79 -19.68 -11.04
C LEU A 307 -12.58 -20.93 -11.46
N ASP A 308 -12.41 -21.42 -12.69
CA ASP A 308 -13.02 -22.68 -13.13
C ASP A 308 -12.49 -23.88 -12.31
N SER A 309 -11.17 -23.94 -12.05
CA SER A 309 -10.57 -24.99 -11.21
C SER A 309 -11.09 -25.01 -9.77
N LYS A 310 -11.69 -23.89 -9.33
CA LYS A 310 -12.29 -23.73 -8.00
C LYS A 310 -13.81 -23.89 -7.99
N GLY A 311 -14.43 -24.09 -9.16
CA GLY A 311 -15.89 -24.15 -9.29
C GLY A 311 -16.59 -22.80 -9.11
N VAL A 312 -15.86 -21.68 -9.23
CA VAL A 312 -16.42 -20.33 -9.03
C VAL A 312 -17.27 -19.87 -10.22
N LEU A 313 -16.97 -20.35 -11.43
CA LEU A 313 -17.64 -19.94 -12.67
C LEU A 313 -18.89 -20.77 -13.02
N ARG A 314 -19.32 -21.68 -12.13
CA ARG A 314 -20.37 -22.67 -12.40
C ARG A 314 -21.69 -22.30 -11.76
#